data_AF-A0A955Q6W4-F1
#
_entry.id   AF-A0A955Q6W4-F1
#
_cell.length_a   1.000
_cell.length_b   1.000
_cell.length_c   1.000
_cell.angle_alpha   90.00
_cell.angle_beta   90.00
_cell.angle_gamma   90.00
#
_symmetry.space_group_name_H-M   'P 1'
#
loop_
_entity.id
_entity.type
_entity.pdbx_description
1 polymer ?
#
loop_
_entity_poly.entity_id
_entity_poly.type
_entity_poly.pdbx_seq_one_letter_code
_entity_poly.pdbx_strand_id
1 'polypeptide(L)'
;SGEQAQQGLASVVWLIAILSINLGILNLLPIPILDGGHLFFFACEGILGRPLGDRSREMAQQIGLVLLVFLMAYATWNDISRLLQ
;
A
#
# COMPACT_ATOMS: atom_id res chain seq x y z
N SER A 1 20.15 -15.25 -32.04
CA SER A 1 19.37 -13.98 -31.99
C SER A 1 17.94 -14.16 -31.47
N GLY A 2 17.27 -15.29 -31.70
CA GLY A 2 15.92 -15.55 -31.16
C GLY A 2 15.87 -15.78 -29.63
N GLU A 3 16.86 -16.47 -29.05
CA GLU A 3 16.91 -16.71 -27.58
C GLU A 3 17.18 -15.46 -26.75
N GLN A 4 17.98 -14.51 -27.24
CA GLN A 4 18.20 -13.23 -26.53
C GLN A 4 16.94 -12.35 -26.52
N ALA A 5 16.15 -12.37 -27.60
CA ALA A 5 14.85 -11.68 -27.65
C ALA A 5 13.80 -12.34 -26.72
N GLN A 6 13.78 -13.68 -26.65
CA GLN A 6 12.93 -14.41 -25.70
C GLN A 6 13.35 -14.20 -24.24
N GLN A 7 14.65 -14.14 -23.95
CA GLN A 7 15.17 -13.79 -22.63
C GLN A 7 14.78 -12.36 -22.23
N GLY A 8 14.79 -11.42 -23.17
CA GLY A 8 14.31 -10.05 -22.94
C GLY A 8 12.84 -10.00 -22.55
N LEU A 9 11.96 -10.67 -23.32
CA LEU A 9 10.53 -10.73 -23.02
C LEU A 9 10.23 -11.45 -21.70
N ALA A 10 10.87 -12.59 -21.44
CA ALA A 10 10.69 -13.33 -20.19
C ALA A 10 11.16 -12.50 -18.98
N SER A 11 12.27 -11.76 -19.11
CA SER A 11 12.78 -10.88 -18.05
C SER A 11 11.85 -9.71 -17.76
N VAL A 12 11.23 -9.12 -18.79
CA VAL A 12 10.24 -8.04 -18.62
C VAL A 12 8.99 -8.55 -17.92
N VAL A 13 8.46 -9.71 -18.31
CA VAL A 13 7.31 -10.33 -17.64
C VAL A 13 7.63 -10.64 -16.18
N TRP A 14 8.82 -11.14 -15.89
CA TRP A 14 9.28 -11.39 -14.53
C TRP A 14 9.37 -10.12 -13.68
N LEU A 15 9.93 -9.05 -14.24
CA LEU A 15 10.01 -7.75 -13.58
C LEU A 15 8.60 -7.18 -13.28
N ILE A 16 7.70 -7.24 -14.26
CA ILE A 16 6.31 -6.82 -14.09
C ILE A 16 5.66 -7.66 -12.97
N ALA A 17 5.83 -8.98 -12.97
CA ALA A 17 5.26 -9.85 -11.95
C ALA A 17 5.74 -9.47 -10.54
N ILE A 18 7.05 -9.27 -10.35
CA ILE A 18 7.61 -8.87 -9.05
C ILE A 18 7.09 -7.50 -8.62
N LEU A 19 7.09 -6.51 -9.52
CA LEU A 19 6.60 -5.16 -9.21
C LEU A 19 5.11 -5.19 -8.86
N SER A 20 4.30 -5.90 -9.64
CA SER A 20 2.87 -6.06 -9.40
C SER A 20 2.56 -6.75 -8.08
N ILE A 21 3.30 -7.80 -7.71
CA ILE A 21 3.13 -8.47 -6.42
C ILE A 21 3.49 -7.53 -5.27
N ASN A 22 4.61 -6.79 -5.36
CA ASN A 22 5.00 -5.83 -4.33
C ASN A 22 3.95 -4.72 -4.16
N LEU A 23 3.49 -4.13 -5.28
CA LEU A 23 2.42 -3.13 -5.24
C LEU A 23 1.12 -3.70 -4.66
N GLY A 24 0.75 -4.91 -5.06
CA GLY A 24 -0.43 -5.60 -4.56
C GLY A 24 -0.39 -5.82 -3.06
N ILE A 25 0.74 -6.32 -2.53
CA ILE A 25 0.95 -6.52 -1.09
C ILE A 25 0.89 -5.18 -0.35
N LEU A 26 1.55 -4.14 -0.85
CA LEU A 26 1.53 -2.81 -0.24
C LEU A 26 0.11 -2.22 -0.22
N ASN A 27 -0.65 -2.35 -1.31
CA ASN A 27 -2.04 -1.89 -1.39
C ASN A 27 -3.01 -2.66 -0.51
N LEU A 28 -2.72 -3.94 -0.21
CA LEU A 28 -3.52 -4.77 0.70
C LEU A 28 -3.25 -4.51 2.18
N LEU A 29 -2.24 -3.70 2.53
CA LEU A 29 -2.01 -3.31 3.91
C LEU A 29 -3.23 -2.55 4.45
N PRO A 30 -3.55 -2.69 5.75
CA PRO A 30 -4.71 -2.04 6.38
C PRO A 30 -4.43 -0.55 6.63
N ILE A 31 -4.12 0.19 5.56
CA ILE A 31 -3.93 1.63 5.57
C ILE A 31 -5.24 2.24 5.08
N PRO A 32 -5.92 3.10 5.87
CA PRO A 32 -7.27 3.60 5.57
C PRO A 32 -7.43 4.32 4.22
N ILE A 33 -6.33 4.73 3.59
CA ILE A 33 -6.30 5.46 2.31
C ILE A 33 -5.95 4.57 1.10
N LEU A 34 -5.55 3.31 1.32
CA LEU A 34 -5.27 2.32 0.28
C LEU A 34 -6.46 1.35 0.14
N ASP A 35 -6.55 0.65 -1.00
CA ASP A 35 -7.63 -0.33 -1.29
C ASP A 35 -7.79 -1.39 -0.18
N GLY A 36 -6.70 -1.80 0.47
CA GLY A 36 -6.69 -2.72 1.60
C GLY A 36 -7.35 -2.18 2.87
N GLY A 37 -7.42 -0.86 3.04
CA GLY A 37 -8.17 -0.22 4.13
C GLY A 37 -9.67 -0.49 4.03
N HIS A 38 -10.23 -0.42 2.82
CA HIS A 38 -11.63 -0.78 2.56
C HIS A 38 -11.89 -2.27 2.82
N LEU A 39 -10.98 -3.14 2.38
CA LEU A 39 -11.06 -4.58 2.65
C LEU A 39 -11.02 -4.88 4.15
N PHE A 40 -10.16 -4.18 4.90
CA PHE A 40 -10.09 -4.28 6.35
C PHE A 40 -11.39 -3.83 7.03
N PHE A 41 -12.01 -2.72 6.58
CA PHE A 41 -13.31 -2.30 7.08
C PHE A 41 -14.41 -3.34 6.81
N PHE A 42 -14.44 -3.93 5.61
CA PHE A 42 -15.39 -5.01 5.29
C PHE A 42 -15.14 -6.28 6.11
N ALA A 43 -13.87 -6.65 6.35
CA ALA A 43 -13.52 -7.76 7.22
C ALA A 43 -13.97 -7.50 8.66
N CYS A 44 -13.75 -6.29 9.17
CA CYS A 44 -14.27 -5.86 10.46
C CYS A 44 -15.80 -5.92 10.51
N GLU A 45 -16.52 -5.46 9.48
CA GLU A 45 -17.98 -5.57 9.41
C GLU A 45 -18.47 -7.01 9.40
N GLY A 46 -17.80 -7.90 8.67
CA GLY A 46 -18.09 -9.33 8.65
C GLY A 46 -17.91 -10.00 10.01
N ILE A 47 -16.91 -9.58 10.78
CA ILE A 47 -16.67 -10.06 12.15
C ILE A 47 -17.67 -9.44 13.14
N LEU A 48 -17.97 -8.14 13.01
CA LEU A 48 -18.81 -7.39 13.94
C LEU A 48 -20.31 -7.58 13.67
N GLY A 49 -20.68 -8.12 12.50
CA GLY A 49 -22.06 -8.39 12.10
C GLY A 49 -22.92 -7.14 11.89
N ARG A 50 -22.32 -5.94 11.88
CA ARG A 50 -23.01 -4.66 11.73
C ARG A 50 -22.18 -3.70 10.86
N PRO A 51 -22.83 -2.89 10.02
CA PRO A 51 -22.12 -1.91 9.19
C PRO A 51 -21.44 -0.88 10.09
N LEU A 52 -20.20 -0.52 9.74
CA LEU A 52 -19.48 0.60 10.33
C LEU A 52 -20.18 1.88 9.85
N GLY A 53 -20.64 2.72 10.77
CA GLY A 53 -21.30 3.97 10.42
C GLY A 53 -20.36 4.89 9.64
N ASP A 54 -20.90 5.66 8.68
CA ASP A 54 -20.11 6.50 7.77
C ASP A 54 -19.14 7.43 8.52
N ARG A 55 -19.58 7.98 9.66
CA ARG A 55 -18.78 8.84 10.52
C ARG A 55 -17.53 8.16 11.11
N SER A 56 -17.60 6.85 11.37
CA SER A 56 -16.47 6.06 11.86
C SER A 56 -15.46 5.75 10.74
N ARG A 57 -15.94 5.55 9.51
CA ARG A 57 -15.10 5.35 8.33
C ARG A 57 -14.36 6.64 7.98
N GLU A 58 -15.06 7.77 7.95
CA GLU A 58 -14.46 9.10 7.71
C GLU A 58 -13.39 9.42 8.75
N MET A 59 -13.66 9.18 10.03
CA MET A 59 -12.70 9.43 11.10
C MET A 59 -11.48 8.52 10.98
N ALA A 60 -11.67 7.23 10.66
CA ALA A 60 -10.56 6.30 10.43
C ALA A 60 -9.72 6.68 9.21
N GLN A 61 -10.34 7.15 8.12
CA GLN A 61 -9.65 7.68 6.95
C GLN A 61 -8.83 8.93 7.28
N GLN A 62 -9.42 9.87 8.01
CA GLN A 62 -8.74 11.11 8.39
C GLN A 62 -7.55 10.86 9.33
N ILE A 63 -7.73 9.97 10.33
CA ILE A 63 -6.64 9.51 11.20
C ILE A 63 -5.55 8.81 10.38
N GLY A 64 -5.94 7.91 9.48
CA GLY A 64 -5.02 7.20 8.59
C GLY A 64 -4.20 8.14 7.72
N LEU A 65 -4.83 9.17 7.15
CA LEU A 65 -4.16 10.20 6.34
C LEU A 65 -3.14 10.99 7.17
N VAL A 66 -3.54 11.46 8.35
CA VAL A 66 -2.63 12.22 9.24
C VAL A 66 -1.44 11.36 9.65
N LEU A 67 -1.67 10.10 10.01
CA LEU A 67 -0.62 9.15 10.35
C LEU A 67 0.34 8.91 9.16
N LEU A 68 -0.21 8.74 7.95
CA LEU A 68 0.57 8.55 6.74
C LEU A 68 1.46 9.76 6.45
N VAL A 69 0.89 10.97 6.48
CA VAL A 69 1.64 12.22 6.25
C VAL A 69 2.73 12.40 7.30
N PHE A 70 2.42 12.11 8.56
CA PHE A 70 3.41 12.14 9.63
C PHE A 70 4.55 11.15 9.41
N LEU A 71 4.22 9.90 9.04
CA LEU A 71 5.20 8.87 8.72
C LEU A 71 6.06 9.27 7.53
N MET A 72 5.46 9.81 6.46
CA MET A 72 6.18 10.32 5.29
C MET A 72 7.14 11.45 5.69
N ALA A 73 6.69 12.41 6.50
CA ALA A 73 7.53 13.51 6.97
C ALA A 73 8.70 12.99 7.82
N TYR A 74 8.43 12.05 8.73
CA TYR A 74 9.44 11.41 9.57
C TYR A 74 10.46 10.63 8.74
N ALA A 75 10.00 9.80 7.81
CA ALA A 75 10.86 9.03 6.90
C ALA A 75 11.72 9.95 6.03
N THR A 76 11.11 11.00 5.45
CA THR A 76 11.82 12.01 4.66
C THR A 76 12.90 12.70 5.49
N TRP A 77 12.59 13.09 6.72
CA TRP A 77 13.56 13.69 7.64
C TRP A 77 14.71 12.73 7.95
N ASN A 78 14.39 11.47 8.22
CA ASN A 78 15.37 10.42 8.47
C ASN A 78 16.28 10.20 7.25
N ASP A 79 15.72 10.13 6.05
CA ASP A 79 16.46 9.95 4.81
C ASP A 79 17.37 11.15 4.52
N ILE A 80 16.88 12.38 4.70
CA ILE A 80 17.69 13.61 4.59
C ILE A 80 18.82 13.60 5.63
N SER A 81 18.52 13.26 6.88
CA SER A 81 19.52 13.23 7.95
C SER A 81 20.63 12.21 7.68
N ARG A 82 20.26 11.05 7.11
CA ARG A 82 21.19 10.00 6.69
C ARG A 82 22.03 10.40 5.47
N LEU A 83 21.50 11.25 4.59
CA LEU A 83 22.25 11.76 3.42
C LEU A 83 23.20 12.91 3.78
N LEU A 84 22.92 13.65 4.85
CA LEU A 84 23.75 14.76 5.34
C LEU A 84 24.85 14.32 6.34
N GLN A 85 24.73 13.11 6.90
CA GLN A 85 25.79 12.44 7.67
C GLN A 85 26.71 11.62 6.76
#